data_AF-A0A562JW79-F1
#
_entry.id   AF-A0A562JW79-F1
#
_cell.length_a   1.000
_cell.length_b   1.000
_cell.length_c   1.000
_cell.angle_alpha   90.00
_cell.angle_beta   90.00
_cell.angle_gamma   90.00
#
_symmetry.space_group_name_H-M   'P 1'
#
loop_
_entity.id
_entity.type
_entity.pdbx_description
1 polymer ?
#
loop_
_entity_poly.entity_id
_entity_poly.type
_entity_poly.pdbx_seq_one_letter_code
_entity_poly.pdbx_strand_id
1 'polypeptide(L)'
;MANQVEPKLIKPLYDELQKERFVTLATVDHETGGPNVSAISWVLAKDEETIYFAVDNRSRIVQNIDSNNKVVLNIIANESTYSISGEASVKSEKMEGVPLKLALLEISVKEVRDVMFYGSKITAEPQYDKTYDKDAAARLDKQVMEAMKKA
;
A
#
# COMPACT_ATOMS: atom_id res chain seq x y z
N MET A 1 3.91 -2.11 -26.89
CA MET A 1 4.73 -2.14 -25.65
C MET A 1 3.88 -2.83 -24.62
N ALA A 2 4.07 -4.14 -24.49
CA ALA A 2 3.08 -5.04 -23.93
C ALA A 2 3.56 -5.61 -22.60
N ASN A 3 2.74 -5.47 -21.56
CA ASN A 3 2.65 -6.39 -20.42
C ASN A 3 3.99 -6.87 -19.83
N GLN A 4 4.97 -5.97 -19.68
CA GLN A 4 6.21 -6.35 -19.01
C GLN A 4 5.88 -6.58 -17.53
N VAL A 5 6.13 -7.81 -17.10
CA VAL A 5 5.95 -8.27 -15.73
C VAL A 5 7.31 -8.28 -15.08
N GLU A 6 7.47 -7.45 -14.07
CA GLU A 6 8.68 -7.43 -13.25
C GLU A 6 8.43 -8.23 -11.97
N PRO A 7 9.39 -9.04 -11.50
CA PRO A 7 9.22 -9.83 -10.29
C PRO A 7 9.32 -8.97 -9.01
N LYS A 8 9.80 -7.72 -9.13
CA LYS A 8 10.09 -6.81 -8.03
C LYS A 8 9.82 -5.36 -8.43
N LEU A 9 9.79 -4.46 -7.45
CA LEU A 9 9.60 -3.04 -7.69
C LEU A 9 10.72 -2.47 -8.56
N ILE A 10 10.32 -1.77 -9.62
CA ILE A 10 11.24 -0.92 -10.37
C ILE A 10 11.57 0.32 -9.55
N LYS A 11 12.74 0.91 -9.81
CA LYS A 11 13.24 2.08 -9.08
C LYS A 11 12.20 3.21 -8.93
N PRO A 12 11.45 3.62 -9.99
CA PRO A 12 10.44 4.66 -9.84
C PRO A 12 9.35 4.33 -8.81
N LEU A 13 8.91 3.07 -8.72
CA LEU A 13 7.91 2.66 -7.76
C LEU A 13 8.47 2.58 -6.34
N TYR A 14 9.69 2.08 -6.20
CA TYR A 14 10.39 2.08 -4.91
C TYR A 14 10.54 3.50 -4.36
N ASP A 15 10.99 4.45 -5.19
CA ASP A 15 11.20 5.84 -4.81
C ASP A 15 9.87 6.52 -4.42
N GLU A 16 8.80 6.30 -5.19
CA GLU A 16 7.48 6.86 -4.91
C GLU A 16 6.84 6.31 -3.63
N LEU A 17 7.20 5.08 -3.24
CA LEU A 17 6.78 4.46 -1.99
C LEU A 17 7.64 4.88 -0.77
N GLN A 18 8.54 5.87 -0.87
CA GLN A 18 9.31 6.36 0.30
C GLN A 18 8.62 7.48 1.10
N LYS A 19 7.48 7.96 0.59
CA LYS A 19 6.64 9.03 1.16
C LYS A 19 5.19 8.55 1.24
N GLU A 20 4.40 9.18 2.12
CA GLU A 20 2.96 8.94 2.15
C GLU A 20 2.34 9.26 0.78
N ARG A 21 1.48 8.39 0.25
CA ARG A 21 0.72 8.66 -0.97
C ARG A 21 -0.55 7.83 -1.05
N PHE A 22 -1.50 8.30 -1.85
CA PHE A 22 -2.70 7.53 -2.16
C PHE A 22 -2.38 6.26 -2.96
N VAL A 23 -2.81 5.12 -2.44
CA VAL A 23 -2.86 3.85 -3.17
C VAL A 23 -4.18 3.15 -2.87
N THR A 24 -4.52 2.14 -3.66
CA THR A 24 -5.61 1.23 -3.30
C THR A 24 -5.07 -0.18 -3.05
N LEU A 25 -5.64 -0.87 -2.07
CA LEU A 25 -5.33 -2.24 -1.72
C LEU A 25 -6.57 -3.10 -1.98
N ALA A 26 -6.45 -4.05 -2.90
CA ALA A 26 -7.44 -5.09 -3.11
C ALA A 26 -7.08 -6.32 -2.26
N THR A 27 -8.07 -6.86 -1.57
CA THR A 27 -8.02 -8.07 -0.74
C THR A 27 -9.19 -8.98 -1.08
N VAL A 28 -9.18 -10.22 -0.60
CA VAL A 28 -10.35 -11.11 -0.66
C VAL A 28 -11.13 -11.00 0.63
N ASP A 29 -12.40 -10.64 0.54
CA ASP A 29 -13.29 -10.44 1.67
C ASP A 29 -13.54 -11.77 2.41
N HIS A 30 -13.21 -11.82 3.69
CA HIS A 30 -13.29 -13.06 4.47
C HIS A 30 -14.73 -13.55 4.72
N GLU A 31 -15.74 -12.67 4.62
CA GLU A 31 -17.14 -13.06 4.82
C GLU A 31 -17.78 -13.53 3.51
N THR A 32 -17.51 -12.84 2.40
CA THR A 32 -18.21 -13.06 1.11
C THR A 32 -17.39 -13.83 0.08
N GLY A 33 -16.06 -13.90 0.24
CA GLY A 33 -15.13 -14.40 -0.77
C GLY A 33 -14.97 -13.50 -2.01
N GLY A 34 -15.63 -12.34 -2.02
CA GLY A 34 -15.55 -11.36 -3.10
C GLY A 34 -14.33 -10.43 -3.00
N PRO A 35 -14.03 -9.64 -4.04
CA PRO A 35 -12.98 -8.63 -3.96
C PRO A 35 -13.41 -7.48 -3.04
N ASN A 36 -12.52 -7.07 -2.15
CA ASN A 36 -12.66 -5.87 -1.32
C ASN A 36 -11.55 -4.88 -1.66
N VAL A 37 -11.88 -3.59 -1.82
CA VAL A 37 -10.91 -2.53 -2.12
C VAL A 37 -10.95 -1.47 -1.05
N SER A 38 -9.77 -1.08 -0.55
CA SER A 38 -9.59 0.00 0.41
C SER A 38 -8.58 1.02 -0.10
N ALA A 39 -8.84 2.31 0.15
CA ALA A 39 -7.84 3.37 -0.05
C ALA A 39 -6.99 3.51 1.21
N ILE A 40 -5.66 3.50 1.05
CA ILE A 40 -4.70 3.65 2.16
C ILE A 40 -3.58 4.62 1.76
N SER A 41 -2.88 5.19 2.74
CA SER A 41 -1.77 6.13 2.48
C SER A 41 -0.46 5.83 3.21
N TRP A 42 -0.51 5.08 4.32
CA TRP A 42 0.67 4.61 5.02
C TRP A 42 1.21 3.34 4.38
N VAL A 43 1.99 3.54 3.32
CA VAL A 43 2.70 2.48 2.58
C VAL A 43 4.16 2.85 2.44
N LEU A 44 5.04 1.86 2.51
CA LEU A 44 6.49 2.05 2.46
C LEU A 44 7.15 0.87 1.75
N ALA A 45 7.94 1.11 0.71
CA ALA A 45 8.80 0.07 0.15
C ALA A 45 10.03 -0.12 1.06
N LYS A 46 10.14 -1.28 1.72
CA LYS A 46 11.26 -1.63 2.61
C LYS A 46 12.52 -1.98 1.80
N ASP A 47 12.31 -2.63 0.67
CA ASP A 47 13.26 -2.96 -0.39
C ASP A 47 12.46 -3.20 -1.69
N GLU A 48 13.09 -3.74 -2.74
CA GLU A 48 12.43 -3.96 -4.02
C GLU A 48 11.41 -5.11 -3.99
N GLU A 49 11.47 -6.00 -2.99
CA GLU A 49 10.66 -7.23 -2.91
C GLU A 49 9.62 -7.17 -1.77
N THR A 50 9.71 -6.15 -0.90
CA THR A 50 8.91 -6.03 0.32
C THR A 50 8.28 -4.64 0.45
N ILE A 51 6.96 -4.60 0.61
CA ILE A 51 6.22 -3.37 0.93
C ILE A 51 5.61 -3.51 2.32
N TYR A 52 5.85 -2.54 3.18
CA TYR A 52 5.13 -2.37 4.44
C TYR A 52 3.91 -1.48 4.26
N PHE A 53 2.88 -1.74 5.04
CA PHE A 53 1.76 -0.82 5.21
C PHE A 53 1.14 -0.94 6.60
N ALA A 54 0.50 0.14 7.04
CA ALA A 54 -0.12 0.21 8.36
C ALA A 54 -1.63 0.49 8.26
N VAL A 55 -2.43 -0.19 9.08
CA VAL A 55 -3.89 -0.02 9.19
C VAL A 55 -4.32 -0.15 10.66
N ASP A 56 -5.51 0.32 11.02
CA ASP A 56 -6.07 0.01 12.36
C ASP A 56 -6.12 -1.51 12.55
N ASN A 57 -5.70 -2.00 13.71
CA ASN A 57 -5.59 -3.43 13.97
C ASN A 57 -6.93 -4.18 13.95
N ARG A 58 -8.06 -3.46 14.00
CA ARG A 58 -9.42 -4.02 13.85
C ARG A 58 -9.95 -3.91 12.43
N SER A 59 -9.14 -3.43 11.48
CA SER A 59 -9.54 -3.27 10.09
C SER A 59 -9.97 -4.59 9.46
N ARG A 60 -11.00 -4.54 8.61
CA ARG A 60 -11.38 -5.67 7.76
C ARG A 60 -10.22 -6.14 6.87
N ILE A 61 -9.28 -5.26 6.52
CA ILE A 61 -8.06 -5.61 5.78
C ILE A 61 -7.27 -6.70 6.51
N VAL A 62 -7.11 -6.58 7.84
CA VAL A 62 -6.36 -7.58 8.65
C VAL A 62 -7.07 -8.93 8.59
N GLN A 63 -8.39 -8.94 8.85
CA GLN A 63 -9.21 -10.16 8.81
C GLN A 63 -9.22 -10.82 7.41
N ASN A 64 -9.26 -10.01 6.35
CA ASN A 64 -9.18 -10.48 4.98
C ASN A 64 -7.83 -11.16 4.71
N ILE A 65 -6.72 -10.56 5.14
CA ILE A 65 -5.37 -11.09 4.94
C ILE A 65 -5.13 -12.37 5.75
N ASP A 66 -5.60 -12.42 7.00
CA ASP A 66 -5.51 -13.62 7.83
C ASP A 66 -6.27 -14.81 7.22
N SER A 67 -7.40 -14.54 6.56
CA SER A 67 -8.17 -15.57 5.86
C SER A 67 -7.62 -15.90 4.47
N ASN A 68 -7.11 -14.91 3.75
CA ASN A 68 -6.58 -15.04 2.40
C ASN A 68 -5.53 -13.94 2.16
N ASN A 69 -4.27 -14.36 2.17
CA ASN A 69 -3.13 -13.46 2.08
C ASN A 69 -2.89 -12.86 0.69
N LYS A 70 -3.67 -13.20 -0.34
CA LYS A 70 -3.46 -12.70 -1.70
C LYS A 70 -3.98 -11.27 -1.81
N VAL A 71 -3.09 -10.35 -2.17
CA VAL A 71 -3.40 -8.92 -2.28
C VAL A 71 -2.89 -8.33 -3.58
N VAL A 72 -3.50 -7.21 -3.97
CA VAL A 72 -2.98 -6.34 -5.03
C VAL A 72 -2.92 -4.91 -4.50
N LEU A 73 -1.74 -4.30 -4.52
CA LEU A 73 -1.58 -2.87 -4.31
C LEU A 73 -1.54 -2.17 -5.66
N ASN A 74 -2.46 -1.23 -5.86
CA ASN A 74 -2.53 -0.41 -7.07
C ASN A 74 -2.02 1.00 -6.78
N ILE A 75 -1.13 1.47 -7.65
CA ILE A 75 -0.40 2.72 -7.48
C ILE A 75 -0.35 3.46 -8.81
N ILE A 76 -0.64 4.76 -8.77
CA ILE A 76 -0.49 5.68 -9.91
C ILE A 76 0.86 6.36 -9.76
N ALA A 77 1.81 6.10 -10.65
CA ALA A 77 3.18 6.61 -10.56
C ALA A 77 3.84 6.57 -11.92
N ASN A 78 4.96 7.28 -12.10
CA ASN A 78 5.79 7.14 -13.31
C ASN A 78 4.96 7.31 -14.61
N GLU A 79 4.05 8.29 -14.61
CA GLU A 79 3.09 8.57 -15.70
C GLU A 79 2.18 7.38 -16.09
N SER A 80 1.99 6.39 -15.21
CA SER A 80 1.24 5.18 -15.48
C SER A 80 0.47 4.68 -14.25
N THR A 81 -0.25 3.56 -14.39
CA THR A 81 -0.93 2.85 -13.30
C THR A 81 -0.36 1.45 -13.19
N TYR A 82 0.10 1.07 -12.00
CA TYR A 82 0.72 -0.22 -11.75
C TYR A 82 -0.10 -1.07 -10.79
N SER A 83 -0.11 -2.38 -11.07
CA SER A 83 -0.60 -3.42 -10.19
C SER A 83 0.60 -4.15 -9.58
N ILE A 84 0.67 -4.19 -8.25
CA ILE A 84 1.69 -4.92 -7.50
C ILE A 84 0.98 -6.05 -6.76
N SER A 85 1.09 -7.26 -7.30
CA SER A 85 0.48 -8.46 -6.75
C SER A 85 1.45 -9.14 -5.79
N GLY A 86 0.94 -9.62 -4.66
CA GLY A 86 1.77 -10.26 -3.65
C GLY A 86 0.99 -11.05 -2.61
N GLU A 87 1.74 -11.57 -1.65
CA GLU A 87 1.21 -12.24 -0.47
C GLU A 87 1.49 -11.36 0.76
N ALA A 88 0.45 -11.03 1.50
CA ALA A 88 0.52 -10.19 2.68
C ALA A 88 0.52 -10.99 3.98
N SER A 89 1.17 -10.48 5.01
CA SER A 89 1.14 -11.06 6.36
C SER A 89 1.18 -9.96 7.42
N VAL A 90 0.64 -10.27 8.61
CA VAL A 90 0.78 -9.39 9.76
C VAL A 90 2.19 -9.55 10.33
N LYS A 91 3.00 -8.49 10.25
CA LYS A 91 4.35 -8.43 10.82
C LYS A 91 4.32 -8.11 12.31
N SER A 92 3.41 -7.22 12.70
CA SER A 92 3.14 -6.88 14.10
C SER A 92 1.68 -6.46 14.29
N GLU A 93 1.00 -7.08 15.25
CA GLU A 93 -0.38 -6.75 15.66
C GLU A 93 -0.51 -5.33 16.24
N LYS A 94 0.60 -4.77 16.71
CA LYS A 94 0.64 -3.43 17.31
C LYS A 94 1.99 -2.76 17.06
N MET A 95 1.95 -1.68 16.29
CA MET A 95 3.10 -0.80 16.10
C MET A 95 3.48 -0.08 17.39
N GLU A 96 4.77 -0.06 17.69
CA GLU A 96 5.33 0.75 18.77
C GLU A 96 5.61 2.18 18.31
N GLY A 97 5.58 3.14 19.24
CA GLY A 97 5.93 4.54 18.95
C GLY A 97 4.87 5.35 18.20
N VAL A 98 3.67 4.79 17.99
CA VAL A 98 2.51 5.49 17.40
C VAL A 98 1.36 5.58 18.40
N PRO A 99 0.55 6.66 18.40
CA PRO A 99 -0.52 6.86 19.39
C PRO A 99 -1.76 6.00 19.13
N LEU A 100 -1.90 5.41 17.94
CA LEU A 100 -3.02 4.57 17.53
C LEU A 100 -2.68 3.08 17.62
N LYS A 101 -3.72 2.24 17.74
CA LYS A 101 -3.58 0.78 17.65
C LYS A 101 -3.51 0.35 16.19
N LEU A 102 -2.34 0.51 15.59
CA LEU A 102 -2.10 0.13 14.20
C LEU A 102 -1.40 -1.22 14.14
N ALA A 103 -1.83 -2.08 13.21
CA ALA A 103 -1.07 -3.26 12.81
C ALA A 103 -0.09 -2.86 11.69
N LEU A 104 1.10 -3.45 11.72
CA LEU A 104 2.07 -3.40 10.64
C LEU A 104 1.98 -4.68 9.82
N LEU A 105 1.72 -4.53 8.53
CA LEU A 105 1.66 -5.63 7.58
C LEU A 105 2.77 -5.49 6.56
N GLU A 106 3.18 -6.60 5.97
CA GLU A 106 4.13 -6.66 4.87
C GLU A 106 3.54 -7.40 3.68
N ILE A 107 3.93 -7.03 2.47
CA ILE A 107 3.61 -7.68 1.21
C ILE A 107 4.91 -8.20 0.62
N SER A 108 5.01 -9.52 0.42
CA SER A 108 6.02 -10.12 -0.45
C SER A 108 5.58 -9.96 -1.90
N VAL A 109 6.27 -9.10 -2.64
CA VAL A 109 5.99 -8.80 -4.04
C VAL A 109 6.25 -10.04 -4.89
N LYS A 110 5.30 -10.39 -5.76
CA LYS A 110 5.41 -11.50 -6.73
C LYS A 110 5.40 -11.03 -8.17
N GLU A 111 4.64 -9.99 -8.45
CA GLU A 111 4.48 -9.45 -9.79
C GLU A 111 4.21 -7.95 -9.71
N VAL A 112 4.90 -7.18 -10.55
CA VAL A 112 4.65 -5.78 -10.83
C VAL A 112 4.30 -5.65 -12.31
N ARG A 113 3.15 -5.06 -12.60
CA ARG A 113 2.62 -4.93 -13.95
C ARG A 113 2.15 -3.50 -14.21
N ASP A 114 2.57 -2.93 -15.33
CA ASP A 114 1.92 -1.75 -15.88
C ASP A 114 0.53 -2.14 -16.43
N VAL A 115 -0.52 -1.59 -15.83
CA VAL A 115 -1.93 -1.86 -16.16
C VAL A 115 -2.61 -0.65 -16.79
N MET A 116 -1.85 0.32 -17.29
CA MET A 116 -2.39 1.46 -18.03
C MET A 116 -2.95 1.01 -19.38
N PHE A 117 -4.09 1.58 -19.76
CA PHE A 117 -4.70 1.30 -21.05
C PHE A 117 -3.89 1.89 -22.21
N TYR A 118 -4.01 1.27 -23.38
CA TYR A 118 -3.20 1.59 -24.54
C TYR A 118 -3.35 3.06 -24.99
N GLY A 119 -2.23 3.66 -25.40
CA GLY A 119 -2.19 4.97 -26.04
C GLY A 119 -2.38 6.15 -25.07
N SER A 120 -2.21 5.93 -23.77
CA SER A 120 -2.44 6.95 -22.75
C SER A 120 -1.37 6.92 -21.66
N LYS A 121 -1.25 8.05 -20.96
CA LYS A 121 -0.40 8.21 -19.78
C LYS A 121 -1.13 9.05 -18.74
N ILE A 122 -0.71 8.93 -17.50
CA ILE A 122 -1.15 9.78 -16.40
C ILE A 122 -0.42 11.12 -16.53
N THR A 123 -1.19 12.20 -16.67
CA THR A 123 -0.65 13.58 -16.79
C THR A 123 -0.69 14.36 -15.47
N ALA A 124 -1.52 13.91 -14.53
CA ALA A 124 -1.62 14.45 -13.17
C ALA A 124 -2.03 13.32 -12.22
N GLU A 125 -1.30 13.18 -11.11
CA GLU A 125 -1.61 12.22 -10.07
C GLU A 125 -2.70 12.73 -9.13
N PRO A 126 -3.52 11.84 -8.52
CA PRO A 126 -4.47 12.22 -7.50
C PRO A 126 -3.79 12.97 -6.35
N GLN A 127 -4.37 14.11 -5.98
CA GLN A 127 -4.03 14.87 -4.78
C GLN A 127 -5.17 14.75 -3.78
N TYR A 128 -4.85 14.68 -2.49
CA TYR A 128 -5.84 14.65 -1.42
C TYR A 128 -5.49 15.67 -0.33
N ASP A 129 -6.50 16.23 0.32
CA ASP A 129 -6.35 17.17 1.42
C ASP A 129 -6.85 16.53 2.73
N LYS A 130 -6.20 16.86 3.84
CA LYS A 130 -6.66 16.46 5.18
C LYS A 130 -7.79 17.42 5.55
N THR A 131 -9.01 16.91 5.70
CA THR A 131 -10.20 17.75 5.92
C THR A 131 -10.49 18.04 7.40
N TYR A 132 -9.76 17.41 8.32
CA TYR A 132 -9.92 17.56 9.77
C TYR A 132 -8.56 17.55 10.46
N ASP A 133 -8.37 18.48 11.42
CA ASP A 133 -7.14 18.68 12.23
C ASP A 133 -5.84 18.38 11.47
N LYS A 134 -5.51 19.25 10.49
CA LYS A 134 -4.40 19.05 9.55
C LYS A 134 -3.06 18.83 10.26
N ASP A 135 -2.82 19.55 11.36
CA ASP A 135 -1.57 19.45 12.12
C ASP A 135 -1.48 18.15 12.90
N ALA A 136 -2.58 17.65 13.49
CA ALA A 136 -2.58 16.33 14.12
C ALA A 136 -2.44 15.22 13.09
N ALA A 137 -3.14 15.32 11.95
CA ALA A 137 -3.06 14.34 10.86
C ALA A 137 -1.63 14.23 10.31
N ALA A 138 -1.00 15.37 9.97
CA ALA A 138 0.37 15.39 9.46
C ALA A 138 1.39 14.86 10.49
N ARG A 139 1.20 15.16 11.78
CA ARG A 139 2.03 14.60 12.85
C ARG A 139 1.90 13.09 12.95
N LEU A 140 0.67 12.57 12.87
CA LEU A 140 0.40 11.15 12.89
C LEU A 140 1.01 10.45 11.68
N ASP A 141 0.80 10.98 10.47
CA ASP A 141 1.39 10.45 9.23
C ASP A 141 2.91 10.30 9.35
N LYS A 142 3.57 11.35 9.87
CA LYS A 142 5.02 11.31 10.12
C LYS A 142 5.41 10.22 11.12
N GLN A 143 4.71 10.10 12.25
CA GLN A 143 5.00 9.08 13.26
C GLN A 143 4.86 7.66 12.71
N VAL A 144 3.80 7.40 11.94
CA VAL A 144 3.56 6.08 11.34
C VAL A 144 4.63 5.75 10.31
N MET A 145 4.93 6.69 9.40
CA MET A 145 5.97 6.49 8.38
C MET A 145 7.36 6.28 9.00
N GLU A 146 7.71 7.03 10.06
CA GLU A 146 8.97 6.84 10.78
C GLU A 146 9.03 5.50 11.52
N ALA A 147 7.93 5.05 12.12
CA ALA A 147 7.86 3.76 12.77
C ALA A 147 8.03 2.61 11.75
N MET A 148 7.38 2.69 10.59
CA MET A 148 7.58 1.70 9.52
C MET A 148 9.03 1.65 9.00
N LYS A 149 9.70 2.81 8.90
CA LYS A 149 11.11 2.88 8.46
C LYS A 149 12.10 2.22 9.44
N LYS A 150 11.73 2.09 10.70
CA LYS A 150 12.57 1.50 11.76
C LYS A 150 12.29 0.00 11.98
N ALA A 151 11.24 -0.54 11.36
CA ALA A 151 10.75 -1.91 11.56
C ALA A 151 11.40 -2.95 10.62
#